data_AF-A0A0G0X2J1-F1
#
_entry.id   AF-A0A0G0X2J1-F1
#
_cell.length_a   1.000
_cell.length_b   1.000
_cell.length_c   1.000
_cell.angle_alpha   90.00
_cell.angle_beta   90.00
_cell.angle_gamma   90.00
#
_symmetry.space_group_name_H-M   'P 1'
#
loop_
_entity.id
_entity.type
_entity.pdbx_description
1 polymer ?
#
loop_
_entity_poly.entity_id
_entity_poly.type
_entity_poly.pdbx_seq_one_letter_code
_entity_poly.pdbx_strand_id
1 'polypeptide(L)' 'MELRQKAWDTVHAHMQNQNLIKHVLAVEVLMRALARKFEQDEEIWGATGLVHDIDWEETKNDPMRHSIVGSQ' A
#
# COMPACT_ATOMS: atom_id res chain seq x y z
N MET A 1 -9.94 -8.78 -8.71
CA MET A 1 -8.97 -8.03 -9.54
C MET A 1 -9.19 -6.51 -9.52
N GLU A 2 -10.44 -6.04 -9.55
CA GLU A 2 -10.80 -4.61 -9.46
C GLU A 2 -10.16 -3.88 -8.28
N LEU A 3 -10.07 -4.50 -7.10
CA LEU A 3 -9.58 -3.83 -5.89
C LEU A 3 -8.09 -3.51 -5.99
N ARG A 4 -7.29 -4.48 -6.47
CA ARG A 4 -5.85 -4.27 -6.69
C ARG A 4 -5.60 -3.15 -7.70
N GLN A 5 -6.37 -3.10 -8.78
CA GLN A 5 -6.21 -2.06 -9.79
C GLN A 5 -6.48 -0.67 -9.20
N LYS A 6 -7.57 -0.52 -8.44
CA LYS A 6 -7.88 0.74 -7.74
C LYS A 6 -6.76 1.15 -6.78
N ALA A 7 -6.26 0.20 -5.99
CA ALA A 7 -5.11 0.42 -5.11
C ALA A 7 -3.86 0.89 -5.88
N TRP A 8 -3.60 0.29 -7.05
CA TRP A 8 -2.48 0.68 -7.91
C TRP A 8 -2.64 2.09 -8.50
N ASP A 9 -3.84 2.45 -8.93
CA ASP A 9 -4.14 3.79 -9.43
C ASP A 9 -3.94 4.83 -8.32
N THR A 10 -4.33 4.52 -7.08
CA THR A 10 -4.08 5.37 -5.90
C THR A 10 -2.59 5.55 -5.62
N VAL A 11 -1.77 4.48 -5.73
CA VAL A 11 -0.31 4.57 -5.57
C VAL A 11 0.27 5.54 -6.58
N HIS A 12 -0.11 5.44 -7.86
CA HIS A 12 0.39 6.34 -8.89
C HIS A 12 -0.06 7.79 -8.73
N ALA A 13 -1.21 8.02 -8.11
CA ALA A 13 -1.69 9.37 -7.81
C ALA A 13 -0.90 10.05 -6.68
N HIS A 14 -0.39 9.29 -5.71
CA HIS A 14 0.20 9.86 -4.48
C HIS A 14 1.72 9.66 -4.32
N MET A 15 2.31 8.70 -5.05
CA MET A 15 3.75 8.41 -4.99
C MET A 15 4.44 8.65 -6.33
N GLN A 16 5.55 9.38 -6.30
CA GLN A 16 6.43 9.63 -7.44
C GLN A 16 7.79 8.94 -7.28
N ASN A 17 8.21 8.67 -6.04
CA ASN A 17 9.47 8.06 -5.71
C ASN A 17 9.47 6.57 -6.05
N GLN A 18 10.30 6.21 -7.03
CA GLN A 18 10.42 4.85 -7.53
C GLN A 18 10.87 3.83 -6.46
N ASN A 19 11.61 4.26 -5.44
CA ASN A 19 12.01 3.35 -4.36
C ASN A 19 10.83 3.02 -3.44
N LEU A 20 9.93 3.97 -3.19
CA LEU A 20 8.71 3.73 -2.41
C LEU A 20 7.72 2.85 -3.19
N ILE A 21 7.59 3.10 -4.50
CA ILE A 21 6.75 2.25 -5.36
C ILE A 21 7.25 0.79 -5.34
N LYS A 22 8.57 0.57 -5.46
CA LYS A 22 9.17 -0.77 -5.33
C LYS A 22 8.93 -1.38 -3.95
N HIS A 23 8.98 -0.57 -2.90
CA HIS A 23 8.73 -1.01 -1.53
C HIS A 23 7.28 -1.52 -1.37
N VAL A 24 6.27 -0.73 -1.73
CA VAL A 24 4.87 -1.16 -1.59
C VAL A 24 4.51 -2.35 -2.48
N LEU A 25 5.14 -2.49 -3.66
CA LEU A 25 5.01 -3.69 -4.50
C LEU A 25 5.58 -4.94 -3.82
N ALA A 26 6.74 -4.82 -3.15
CA ALA A 26 7.29 -5.93 -2.37
C ALA A 26 6.37 -6.30 -1.20
N VAL A 27 5.79 -5.30 -0.52
CA VAL A 27 4.83 -5.51 0.58
C VAL A 27 3.54 -6.16 0.08
N GLU A 28 3.00 -5.79 -1.09
CA GLU A 28 1.85 -6.49 -1.70
C GLU A 28 2.11 -8.01 -1.80
N VAL A 29 3.29 -8.40 -2.30
CA VAL A 29 3.66 -9.81 -2.47
C VAL A 29 3.74 -10.52 -1.12
N LEU A 30 4.38 -9.88 -0.13
CA LEU A 30 4.48 -10.44 1.23
C LEU A 30 3.11 -10.58 1.88
N MET A 31 2.25 -9.57 1.76
CA MET A 31 0.91 -9.59 2.34
C MET A 31 0.03 -10.67 1.72
N ARG A 32 0.12 -10.89 0.40
CA ARG A 32 -0.56 -12.03 -0.25
C ARG A 32 -0.05 -13.38 0.25
N ALA A 33 1.27 -13.51 0.47
CA ALA A 33 1.85 -14.74 1.01
C ALA A 33 1.39 -15.00 2.46
N LEU A 34 1.31 -13.95 3.28
CA LEU A 34 0.79 -14.02 4.64
C LEU A 34 -0.71 -14.37 4.65
N ALA A 35 -1.51 -13.77 3.77
CA ALA A 35 -2.93 -14.08 3.65
C ALA A 35 -3.16 -15.57 3.36
N ARG A 36 -2.40 -16.17 2.42
CA ARG A 36 -2.43 -17.61 2.16
C ARG A 36 -2.07 -18.45 3.39
N LYS A 37 -1.02 -18.04 4.12
CA LYS A 37 -0.56 -18.75 5.32
C LYS A 37 -1.61 -18.73 6.45
N PHE A 38 -2.37 -17.65 6.56
CA PHE A 38 -3.36 -17.46 7.61
C PHE A 38 -4.81 -17.72 7.16
N GLU A 39 -5.00 -18.29 5.97
CA GLU A 39 -6.33 -18.58 5.39
C GLU A 39 -7.23 -17.33 5.34
N GLN A 40 -6.65 -16.19 4.95
CA GLN A 40 -7.33 -14.90 4.82
C GLN A 40 -7.54 -14.49 3.35
N ASP A 41 -8.28 -13.41 3.13
CA ASP A 41 -8.52 -12.84 1.80
C ASP A 41 -7.24 -12.21 1.21
N GLU A 42 -6.67 -12.87 0.21
CA GLU A 42 -5.47 -12.41 -0.49
C GLU A 42 -5.64 -11.09 -1.24
N GLU A 43 -6.84 -10.79 -1.75
CA GLU A 43 -7.10 -9.58 -2.51
C GLU A 43 -7.14 -8.36 -1.58
N ILE A 44 -7.81 -8.49 -0.43
CA ILE A 44 -7.83 -7.45 0.61
C ILE A 44 -6.41 -7.21 1.15
N TRP A 45 -5.71 -8.27 1.57
CA TRP A 45 -4.38 -8.13 2.16
C TRP A 45 -3.35 -7.57 1.18
N GLY A 46 -3.38 -8.04 -0.07
CA GLY A 46 -2.51 -7.52 -1.12
C GLY A 46 -2.76 -6.03 -1.39
N ALA A 47 -4.03 -5.62 -1.49
CA ALA A 47 -4.39 -4.23 -1.68
C ALA A 47 -3.97 -3.36 -0.50
N THR A 48 -4.21 -3.80 0.75
CA THR A 48 -3.74 -3.10 1.96
C THR A 48 -2.23 -2.91 1.96
N GLY A 49 -1.47 -3.96 1.64
CA GLY A 49 0.00 -3.86 1.54
C GLY A 49 0.45 -2.88 0.47
N LEU A 50 -0.26 -2.81 -0.66
CA LEU A 50 0.05 -1.90 -1.76
C LEU A 50 -0.17 -0.43 -1.40
N VAL A 51 -1.13 -0.13 -0.52
CA VAL A 51 -1.49 1.27 -0.16
C VAL A 51 -1.03 1.71 1.23
N HIS A 52 -0.38 0.85 2.02
CA HIS A 52 -0.12 1.14 3.44
C HIS A 52 0.66 2.46 3.70
N ASP A 53 1.52 2.85 2.76
CA ASP A 53 2.41 4.02 2.85
C ASP A 53 2.09 5.13 1.84
N ILE A 54 0.87 5.19 1.29
CA ILE A 54 0.52 6.13 0.21
C ILE A 54 0.70 7.61 0.57
N ASP A 55 0.67 7.95 1.85
CA ASP A 55 0.85 9.33 2.33
C ASP A 55 2.28 9.66 2.76
N TRP A 56 3.23 8.72 2.62
CA TRP A 56 4.60 8.91 3.11
C TRP A 56 5.30 10.11 2.48
N GLU A 57 5.13 10.34 1.17
CA GLU A 57 5.79 11.47 0.51
C GLU A 57 5.32 12.84 1.03
N GLU A 58 4.04 12.94 1.41
CA GLU A 58 3.45 14.13 2.03
C GLU A 58 3.87 14.27 3.50
N THR A 59 3.84 13.16 4.24
CA THR A 59 3.97 13.14 5.69
C THR A 59 5.40 12.95 6.19
N LYS A 60 6.40 12.73 5.33
CA LYS A 60 7.81 12.52 5.72
C LYS A 60 8.41 13.58 6.65
N ASN A 61 7.90 14.82 6.62
CA ASN A 61 8.35 15.93 7.47
C ASN A 61 7.52 16.09 8.75
N ASP A 62 6.41 15.35 8.86
CA ASP A 62 5.52 15.29 10.02
C ASP A 62 4.98 13.85 10.20
N PRO A 63 5.81 12.93 10.73
CA PRO A 63 5.45 11.51 10.82
C PRO A 63 4.22 11.21 11.66
N MET A 64 3.78 12.15 12.52
CA MET A 64 2.55 11.99 13.31
C MET A 64 1.29 11.97 12.44
N ARG A 65 1.37 12.48 11.21
CA ARG A 65 0.28 12.49 10.23
C ARG A 65 0.26 11.26 9.32
N HIS A 66 1.34 10.48 9.30
CA HIS A 66 1.45 9.27 8.49
C HIS A 66 0.37 8.25 8.87
N SER A 67 -0.10 7.51 7.87
CA SER A 67 -1.27 6.63 7.92
C SER A 67 -2.61 7.34 8.19
N ILE A 68 -2.65 8.50 8.85
CA ILE A 68 -3.88 9.28 9.07
C ILE A 68 -4.35 9.91 7.77
N VAL A 69 -3.43 10.49 7.00
CA VAL A 69 -3.75 11.10 5.69
C VAL A 69 -4.12 10.01 4.68
N GLY A 70 -3.38 8.90 4.66
CA GLY A 70 -3.65 7.78 3.75
C GLY A 70 -4.93 6.98 4.05
N SER A 71 -5.53 7.13 5.24
CA SER A 71 -6.76 6.43 5.63
C SER A 71 -8.06 7.11 5.19
N GLN A 72 -7.99 8.34 4.66
CA GLN A 72 -9.15 9.19 4.35
C GLN A 72 -9.73 8.96 2.95
#